data_AF-A0A1I2M7D5-F1
#
_entry.id   AF-A0A1I2M7D5-F1
#
_cell.length_a   1.000
_cell.length_b   1.000
_cell.length_c   1.000
_cell.angle_alpha   90.00
_cell.angle_beta   90.00
_cell.angle_gamma   90.00
#
_symmetry.space_group_name_H-M   'P 1'
#
loop_
_entity.id
_entity.type
_entity.pdbx_description
1 polymer ?
#
loop_
_entity_poly.entity_id
_entity_poly.type
_entity_poly.pdbx_seq_one_letter_code
_entity_poly.pdbx_strand_id
1 'polypeptide(L)'
;MSKSKNDLAWEQLFNKYNIIHEIELNGKYEITAKQINEVREARLMTKFDHKVNLPKIFADNKLAILPITRGSYVISKFEAYSKFEDINTEIVRVQFPEHITSINYGNITSEAMAINCAYVSGIIQDFLEDEAILPTVSGRMSSDEFAFKINSKEDKMHIDVKNSQIEIDGGYEGIETLSLIEAKNTLSDDFIIRQLYYPYRLWSQKIEKQVRPIFMVYSNGIYNFYEYEFEDIDNYNSIKLIKQKNYVIEEIDISIQDILSVFQSTVEEKEPEISFPQANSFSRVINLCELLYENEMSKEDITSNYDFDPRQTNYYTDAGRYLGLIGKKREDSVVKFFLTLEGKKLFKLRYKDRQLKYVELILKHKPFRECFKECIKTSEIPSKYEVVKIMEESGIYNVQAPSTYRRRASTVTGWINWIIELTTRVS
;
A
#
# COMPACT_ATOMS: atom_id res chain seq x y z
N MET A 1 -22.73 4.54 -9.72
CA MET A 1 -21.63 3.76 -9.14
C MET A 1 -22.25 2.54 -8.46
N SER A 2 -21.71 1.34 -8.67
CA SER A 2 -22.17 0.16 -7.91
C SER A 2 -21.62 0.28 -6.49
N LYS A 3 -22.51 0.11 -5.50
CA LYS A 3 -22.15 0.05 -4.07
C LYS A 3 -21.42 -1.28 -3.80
N SER A 4 -20.40 -1.25 -2.95
CA SER A 4 -19.73 -2.46 -2.47
C SER A 4 -20.64 -3.26 -1.53
N LYS A 5 -20.25 -4.50 -1.20
CA LYS A 5 -20.97 -5.30 -0.19
C LYS A 5 -20.92 -4.64 1.20
N ASN A 6 -19.80 -4.00 1.54
CA ASN A 6 -19.65 -3.27 2.79
C ASN A 6 -20.53 -2.01 2.81
N ASP A 7 -20.66 -1.29 1.69
CA ASP A 7 -21.60 -0.14 1.57
C ASP A 7 -23.03 -0.56 1.89
N LEU A 8 -23.51 -1.63 1.25
CA LEU A 8 -24.88 -2.11 1.44
C LEU A 8 -25.13 -2.60 2.87
N ALA A 9 -24.18 -3.33 3.44
CA ALA A 9 -24.30 -3.88 4.79
C ALA A 9 -24.26 -2.76 5.87
N TRP A 10 -23.38 -1.77 5.72
CA TRP A 10 -23.32 -0.66 6.66
C TRP A 10 -24.54 0.27 6.55
N GLU A 11 -25.08 0.50 5.36
CA GLU A 11 -26.36 1.22 5.21
C GLU A 11 -27.51 0.52 5.95
N GLN A 12 -27.58 -0.81 5.91
CA GLN A 12 -28.57 -1.57 6.67
C GLN A 12 -28.41 -1.38 8.18
N LEU A 13 -27.18 -1.48 8.71
CA LEU A 13 -26.91 -1.28 10.14
C LEU A 13 -27.23 0.15 10.61
N PHE A 14 -26.83 1.15 9.82
CA PHE A 14 -27.10 2.56 10.14
C PHE A 14 -28.60 2.85 10.19
N ASN A 15 -29.38 2.29 9.26
CA ASN A 15 -30.83 2.42 9.26
C ASN A 15 -31.48 1.66 10.42
N LYS A 16 -31.04 0.42 10.67
CA LYS A 16 -31.61 -0.46 11.71
C LYS A 16 -31.44 0.11 13.12
N TYR A 17 -30.27 0.68 13.41
CA TYR A 17 -29.92 1.18 14.75
C TYR A 17 -29.91 2.71 14.85
N ASN A 18 -30.33 3.42 13.80
CA ASN A 18 -30.36 4.88 13.74
C ASN A 18 -29.03 5.54 14.17
N ILE A 19 -27.90 4.98 13.70
CA ILE A 19 -26.55 5.27 14.19
C ILE A 19 -26.20 6.77 14.10
N ILE A 20 -26.61 7.45 13.03
CA ILE A 20 -26.34 8.88 12.85
C ILE A 20 -26.99 9.70 13.97
N HIS A 21 -28.25 9.42 14.27
CA HIS A 21 -28.99 10.14 15.30
C HIS A 21 -28.37 9.93 16.68
N GLU A 22 -27.96 8.70 17.00
CA GLU A 22 -27.28 8.39 18.26
C GLU A 22 -25.95 9.13 18.39
N ILE A 23 -25.17 9.24 17.30
CA ILE A 23 -23.93 10.01 17.29
C ILE A 23 -24.20 11.52 17.45
N GLU A 24 -25.28 12.03 16.86
CA GLU A 24 -25.67 13.44 17.02
C GLU A 24 -26.12 13.78 18.45
N LEU A 25 -26.80 12.86 19.13
CA LEU A 25 -27.26 13.06 20.50
C LEU A 25 -26.16 12.81 21.54
N ASN A 26 -25.40 11.71 21.39
CA ASN A 26 -24.49 11.19 22.42
C ASN A 26 -23.01 11.37 22.06
N GLY A 27 -22.70 11.93 20.89
CA GLY A 27 -21.35 12.11 20.37
C GLY A 27 -20.73 10.85 19.76
N LYS A 28 -21.13 9.65 20.20
CA LYS A 28 -20.60 8.36 19.72
C LYS A 28 -21.68 7.27 19.73
N TYR A 29 -21.45 6.20 18.95
CA TYR A 29 -22.26 4.98 18.98
C TYR A 29 -21.37 3.75 19.15
N GLU A 30 -21.72 2.88 20.09
CA GLU A 30 -21.01 1.63 20.31
C GLU A 30 -21.76 0.47 19.65
N ILE A 31 -21.05 -0.30 18.82
CA ILE A 31 -21.60 -1.43 18.08
C ILE A 31 -20.80 -2.70 18.38
N THR A 32 -21.50 -3.81 18.56
CA THR A 32 -20.88 -5.12 18.81
C THR A 32 -20.62 -5.87 17.50
N ALA A 33 -19.58 -6.71 17.49
CA ALA A 33 -19.33 -7.67 16.42
C ALA A 33 -20.54 -8.58 16.17
N LYS A 34 -21.30 -8.92 17.23
CA LYS A 34 -22.55 -9.69 17.10
C LYS A 34 -23.59 -8.97 16.26
N GLN A 35 -23.80 -7.66 16.48
CA GLN A 35 -24.72 -6.85 15.67
C GLN A 35 -24.25 -6.73 14.22
N ILE A 36 -22.94 -6.56 14.00
CA ILE A 36 -22.38 -6.49 12.64
C ILE A 36 -22.58 -7.83 11.91
N ASN A 37 -22.33 -8.95 12.59
CA ASN A 37 -22.49 -10.30 12.07
C ASN A 37 -23.93 -10.65 11.65
N GLU A 38 -24.93 -9.86 12.03
CA GLU A 38 -26.31 -10.03 11.55
C GLU A 38 -26.44 -9.79 10.04
N VAL A 39 -25.55 -8.97 9.46
CA VAL A 39 -25.56 -8.65 8.02
C VAL A 39 -24.33 -9.17 7.28
N ARG A 40 -23.16 -9.20 7.91
CA ARG A 40 -21.89 -9.65 7.32
C ARG A 40 -20.82 -9.84 8.40
N GLU A 41 -19.86 -10.74 8.16
CA GLU A 41 -18.74 -10.99 9.08
C GLU A 41 -18.03 -9.69 9.54
N ALA A 42 -17.98 -9.49 10.87
CA ALA A 42 -17.46 -8.28 11.49
C ALA A 42 -16.01 -7.97 11.11
N ARG A 43 -15.18 -9.00 10.96
CA ARG A 43 -13.77 -8.84 10.53
C ARG A 43 -13.67 -8.16 9.16
N LEU A 44 -14.50 -8.58 8.20
CA LEU A 44 -14.53 -7.98 6.86
C LEU A 44 -15.20 -6.60 6.84
N MET A 45 -16.10 -6.35 7.79
CA MET A 45 -16.85 -5.12 7.93
C MET A 45 -16.08 -4.02 8.66
N THR A 46 -14.98 -4.33 9.33
CA THR A 46 -14.21 -3.39 10.17
C THR A 46 -12.74 -3.30 9.78
N LYS A 47 -12.31 -4.01 8.73
CA LYS A 47 -10.97 -3.89 8.14
C LYS A 47 -10.89 -2.63 7.29
N PHE A 48 -10.72 -1.49 7.96
CA PHE A 48 -10.55 -0.18 7.35
C PHE A 48 -9.17 0.35 7.71
N ASP A 49 -8.15 -0.24 7.10
CA ASP A 49 -6.76 0.13 7.37
C ASP A 49 -6.42 1.48 6.72
N HIS A 50 -7.15 1.84 5.66
CA HIS A 50 -7.04 3.12 4.93
C HIS A 50 -8.39 3.84 4.83
N LYS A 51 -8.38 5.18 4.69
CA LYS A 51 -9.63 5.96 4.52
C LYS A 51 -10.43 5.53 3.31
N VAL A 52 -9.77 5.09 2.24
CA VAL A 52 -10.43 4.64 1.01
C VAL A 52 -11.30 3.40 1.21
N ASN A 53 -10.99 2.60 2.25
CA ASN A 53 -11.74 1.39 2.57
C ASN A 53 -13.04 1.69 3.34
N LEU A 54 -13.23 2.93 3.82
CA LEU A 54 -14.44 3.33 4.51
C LEU A 54 -15.65 3.23 3.56
N PRO A 55 -16.76 2.61 4.01
CA PRO A 55 -18.01 2.63 3.28
C PRO A 55 -18.48 4.07 3.06
N LYS A 56 -19.19 4.30 1.96
CA LYS A 56 -19.67 5.62 1.58
C LYS A 56 -20.45 6.33 2.70
N ILE A 57 -21.27 5.61 3.46
CA ILE A 57 -22.02 6.18 4.58
C ILE A 57 -21.10 6.71 5.70
N PHE A 58 -19.93 6.12 5.91
CA PHE A 58 -18.92 6.65 6.83
C PHE A 58 -18.27 7.91 6.23
N ALA A 59 -17.81 7.83 4.98
CA ALA A 59 -17.13 8.94 4.32
C ALA A 59 -18.02 10.20 4.20
N ASP A 60 -19.28 10.03 3.77
CA ASP A 60 -20.26 11.11 3.60
C ASP A 60 -20.57 11.81 4.95
N ASN A 61 -20.51 11.07 6.07
CA ASN A 61 -20.77 11.57 7.42
C ASN A 61 -19.50 11.89 8.23
N LYS A 62 -18.31 11.76 7.63
CA LYS A 62 -17.00 11.96 8.27
C LYS A 62 -16.81 11.10 9.53
N LEU A 63 -17.23 9.84 9.45
CA LEU A 63 -17.14 8.88 10.55
C LEU A 63 -15.90 7.99 10.42
N ALA A 64 -15.40 7.55 11.57
CA ALA A 64 -14.44 6.48 11.69
C ALA A 64 -14.91 5.47 12.75
N ILE A 65 -14.24 4.32 12.81
CA ILE A 65 -14.54 3.23 13.74
C ILE A 65 -13.26 2.71 14.37
N LEU A 66 -13.26 2.49 15.68
CA LEU A 66 -12.13 1.92 16.43
C LEU A 66 -12.60 0.76 17.30
N PRO A 67 -11.80 -0.31 17.43
CA PRO A 67 -12.11 -1.39 18.36
C PRO A 67 -11.83 -0.93 19.81
N ILE A 68 -12.81 -1.10 20.69
CA ILE A 68 -12.71 -0.79 22.12
C ILE A 68 -12.61 -2.06 22.98
N THR A 69 -13.06 -3.21 22.45
CA THR A 69 -12.84 -4.54 23.04
C THR A 69 -12.62 -5.57 21.92
N ARG A 70 -12.44 -6.86 22.26
CA ARG A 70 -12.41 -7.94 21.23
C ARG A 70 -13.69 -8.05 20.41
N GLY A 71 -14.82 -7.55 20.92
CA GLY A 71 -16.14 -7.77 20.35
C GLY A 71 -16.97 -6.51 20.17
N SER A 72 -16.39 -5.33 20.40
CA SER A 72 -17.11 -4.05 20.31
C SER A 72 -16.24 -2.96 19.71
N TYR A 73 -16.91 -2.04 19.04
CA TYR A 73 -16.33 -0.92 18.33
C TYR A 73 -17.07 0.36 18.69
N VAL A 74 -16.36 1.49 18.63
CA VAL A 74 -16.92 2.82 18.76
C VAL A 74 -16.92 3.50 17.40
N ILE A 75 -18.04 4.13 17.04
CA ILE A 75 -18.22 4.93 15.82
C ILE A 75 -18.46 6.37 16.22
N SER A 76 -17.67 7.30 15.66
CA SER A 76 -17.89 8.74 15.83
C SER A 76 -17.13 9.54 14.76
N LYS A 77 -17.26 10.86 14.81
CA LYS A 77 -16.57 11.85 13.97
C LYS A 77 -15.18 12.17 14.54
N PHE A 78 -14.33 11.16 14.69
CA PHE A 78 -12.94 11.32 15.18
C PHE A 78 -11.88 11.05 14.11
N GLU A 79 -10.67 11.55 14.33
CA GLU A 79 -9.54 11.48 13.40
C GLU A 79 -8.69 10.22 13.64
N ALA A 80 -9.10 9.07 13.07
CA ALA A 80 -8.45 7.77 13.34
C ALA A 80 -7.20 7.45 12.49
N TYR A 81 -6.93 8.23 11.45
CA TYR A 81 -5.96 7.91 10.40
C TYR A 81 -4.91 9.02 10.26
N SER A 82 -3.66 8.65 9.98
CA SER A 82 -2.58 9.57 9.62
C SER A 82 -2.19 9.37 8.16
N LYS A 83 -1.78 10.44 7.49
CA LYS A 83 -1.15 10.33 6.17
C LYS A 83 0.33 10.00 6.35
N PHE A 84 0.92 9.30 5.39
CA PHE A 84 2.38 9.26 5.31
C PHE A 84 2.90 10.65 4.94
N GLU A 85 3.93 11.10 5.64
CA GLU A 85 4.69 12.29 5.30
C GLU A 85 5.56 12.05 4.06
N ASP A 86 6.08 13.13 3.48
CA ASP A 86 6.96 13.02 2.30
C ASP A 86 8.20 12.17 2.62
N ILE A 87 8.47 11.21 1.74
CA ILE A 87 9.54 10.23 1.89
C ILE A 87 10.88 10.91 1.58
N ASN A 88 11.91 10.69 2.40
CA ASN A 88 13.28 10.96 1.99
C ASN A 88 13.54 10.15 0.70
N THR A 89 14.16 10.73 -0.33
CA THR A 89 14.45 10.00 -1.58
C THR A 89 15.75 9.19 -1.50
N GLU A 90 16.56 9.41 -0.48
CA GLU A 90 17.82 8.70 -0.27
C GLU A 90 17.58 7.21 0.01
N ILE A 91 18.40 6.36 -0.60
CA ILE A 91 18.34 4.91 -0.45
C ILE A 91 19.66 4.40 0.11
N VAL A 92 19.58 3.75 1.27
CA VAL A 92 20.69 3.04 1.90
C VAL A 92 20.78 1.64 1.30
N ARG A 93 21.98 1.27 0.85
CA ARG A 93 22.22 -0.06 0.28
C ARG A 93 22.75 -0.99 1.35
N VAL A 94 22.22 -2.21 1.38
CA VAL A 94 22.72 -3.27 2.26
C VAL A 94 23.05 -4.51 1.45
N GLN A 95 24.01 -5.29 1.95
CA GLN A 95 24.38 -6.57 1.36
C GLN A 95 23.62 -7.70 2.05
N PHE A 96 23.09 -8.63 1.26
CA PHE A 96 22.48 -9.82 1.83
C PHE A 96 23.56 -10.81 2.28
N PRO A 97 23.47 -11.39 3.48
CA PRO A 97 24.44 -12.37 3.94
C PRO A 97 24.40 -13.65 3.09
N GLU A 98 25.49 -13.96 2.38
CA GLU A 98 25.59 -15.11 1.45
C GLU A 98 25.33 -16.47 2.12
N HIS A 99 25.59 -16.58 3.43
CA HIS A 99 25.39 -17.83 4.17
C HIS A 99 23.92 -18.13 4.50
N ILE A 100 23.01 -17.17 4.31
CA ILE A 100 21.57 -17.37 4.50
C ILE A 100 20.96 -17.89 3.20
N THR A 101 20.66 -19.18 3.15
CA THR A 101 20.12 -19.84 1.94
C THR A 101 18.63 -20.18 2.05
N SER A 102 18.01 -19.96 3.21
CA SER A 102 16.60 -20.25 3.48
C SER A 102 15.64 -19.15 3.02
N ILE A 103 16.17 -17.98 2.66
CA ILE A 103 15.42 -16.80 2.27
C ILE A 103 15.83 -16.41 0.85
N ASN A 104 14.85 -16.28 -0.04
CA ASN A 104 15.06 -15.72 -1.37
C ASN A 104 14.68 -14.23 -1.36
N TYR A 105 15.64 -13.36 -1.06
CA TYR A 105 15.42 -11.91 -1.00
C TYR A 105 15.01 -11.29 -2.35
N GLY A 106 15.28 -11.96 -3.48
CA GLY A 106 14.81 -11.52 -4.81
C GLY A 106 13.31 -11.76 -5.05
N ASN A 107 12.66 -12.58 -4.21
CA ASN A 107 11.24 -12.93 -4.30
C ASN A 107 10.58 -12.94 -2.92
N ILE A 108 10.37 -11.75 -2.37
CA ILE A 108 9.66 -11.53 -1.11
C ILE A 108 8.18 -11.30 -1.42
N THR A 109 7.32 -12.16 -0.89
CA THR A 109 5.88 -12.11 -1.18
C THR A 109 5.05 -11.71 0.04
N SER A 110 5.49 -12.04 1.26
CA SER A 110 4.75 -11.77 2.50
C SER A 110 5.45 -10.76 3.42
N GLU A 111 4.66 -10.10 4.28
CA GLU A 111 5.12 -9.11 5.26
C GLU A 111 6.15 -9.74 6.23
N ALA A 112 5.87 -10.97 6.70
CA ALA A 112 6.78 -11.73 7.54
C ALA A 112 8.12 -12.05 6.84
N MET A 113 8.11 -12.36 5.53
CA MET A 113 9.35 -12.54 4.77
C MET A 113 10.10 -11.23 4.59
N ALA A 114 9.41 -10.11 4.36
CA ALA A 114 10.04 -8.80 4.28
C ALA A 114 10.75 -8.46 5.61
N ILE A 115 10.08 -8.62 6.75
CA ILE A 115 10.65 -8.40 8.08
C ILE A 115 11.88 -9.28 8.30
N ASN A 116 11.78 -10.59 8.02
CA ASN A 116 12.90 -11.52 8.20
C ASN A 116 14.09 -11.13 7.32
N CYS A 117 13.85 -10.75 6.06
CA CYS A 117 14.90 -10.28 5.15
C CYS A 117 15.58 -9.02 5.71
N ALA A 118 14.79 -8.04 6.17
CA ALA A 118 15.31 -6.80 6.74
C ALA A 118 16.16 -7.04 8.00
N TYR A 119 15.78 -8.01 8.82
CA TYR A 119 16.55 -8.39 10.00
C TYR A 119 17.90 -9.04 9.64
N VAL A 120 17.89 -10.04 8.75
CA VAL A 120 19.12 -10.77 8.43
C VAL A 120 20.10 -9.94 7.58
N SER A 121 19.62 -8.98 6.81
CA SER A 121 20.46 -8.08 6.01
C SER A 121 21.04 -6.89 6.78
N GLY A 122 20.71 -6.75 8.07
CA GLY A 122 21.20 -5.64 8.89
C GLY A 122 20.39 -4.35 8.76
N ILE A 123 19.31 -4.30 7.97
CA ILE A 123 18.47 -3.11 7.80
C ILE A 123 17.86 -2.67 9.13
N ILE A 124 17.33 -3.62 9.90
CA ILE A 124 16.72 -3.30 11.20
C ILE A 124 17.79 -2.74 12.15
N GLN A 125 18.99 -3.31 12.15
CA GLN A 125 20.10 -2.85 12.98
C GLN A 125 20.52 -1.42 12.61
N ASP A 126 20.68 -1.12 11.31
CA ASP A 126 20.99 0.23 10.84
C ASP A 126 19.87 1.25 11.13
N PHE A 127 18.61 0.82 11.01
CA PHE A 127 17.49 1.71 11.27
C PHE A 127 17.33 2.02 12.76
N LEU A 128 17.47 1.00 13.61
CA LEU A 128 17.26 1.15 15.04
C LEU A 128 18.41 1.85 15.75
N GLU A 129 19.65 1.71 15.30
CA GLU A 129 20.82 2.33 15.96
C GLU A 129 20.90 1.95 17.46
N ASP A 130 20.52 0.70 17.78
CA ASP A 130 20.61 0.09 19.12
C ASP A 130 21.54 -1.14 19.05
N GLU A 131 22.07 -1.56 20.19
CA GLU A 131 22.99 -2.69 20.30
C GLU A 131 22.24 -3.98 20.65
N ALA A 132 22.85 -5.12 20.32
CA ALA A 132 22.36 -6.46 20.68
C ALA A 132 20.88 -6.72 20.33
N ILE A 133 20.41 -6.15 19.21
CA ILE A 133 19.02 -6.26 18.76
C ILE A 133 18.66 -7.72 18.45
N LEU A 134 17.63 -8.23 19.14
CA LEU A 134 17.10 -9.58 18.96
C LEU A 134 15.58 -9.55 18.72
N PRO A 135 15.03 -10.47 17.91
CA PRO A 135 13.58 -10.60 17.76
C PRO A 135 12.97 -11.15 19.06
N THR A 136 11.86 -10.55 19.51
CA THR A 136 11.19 -10.93 20.76
C THR A 136 9.68 -11.12 20.56
N VAL A 137 8.90 -10.05 20.68
CA VAL A 137 7.44 -10.09 20.77
C VAL A 137 6.80 -10.01 19.39
N SER A 138 5.88 -10.92 19.06
CA SER A 138 5.14 -10.89 17.80
C SER A 138 3.83 -11.66 17.92
N GLY A 139 2.95 -11.45 16.93
CA GLY A 139 1.64 -12.10 16.83
C GLY A 139 0.53 -11.38 17.59
N ARG A 140 -0.58 -12.10 17.79
CA ARG A 140 -1.83 -11.55 18.32
C ARG A 140 -1.87 -11.61 19.83
N MET A 141 -2.28 -10.50 20.45
CA MET A 141 -2.41 -10.41 21.91
C MET A 141 -3.52 -9.44 22.36
N SER A 142 -3.74 -9.38 23.67
CA SER A 142 -4.68 -8.45 24.30
C SER A 142 -4.01 -7.11 24.54
N SER A 143 -4.73 -6.01 24.32
CA SER A 143 -4.25 -4.65 24.56
C SER A 143 -4.23 -4.22 26.04
N ASP A 144 -4.64 -5.10 26.95
CA ASP A 144 -5.01 -4.77 28.33
C ASP A 144 -5.96 -3.56 28.41
N GLU A 145 -5.90 -2.77 29.48
CA GLU A 145 -6.79 -1.65 29.73
C GLU A 145 -6.03 -0.33 29.67
N PHE A 146 -6.49 0.58 28.81
CA PHE A 146 -5.98 1.95 28.73
C PHE A 146 -7.06 2.88 28.20
N ALA A 147 -6.85 4.18 28.37
CA ALA A 147 -7.76 5.19 27.84
C ALA A 147 -6.98 6.33 27.19
N PHE A 148 -7.61 7.02 26.24
CA PHE A 148 -6.98 8.12 25.52
C PHE A 148 -8.00 9.15 25.04
N LYS A 149 -7.47 10.29 24.64
CA LYS A 149 -8.18 11.36 23.95
C LYS A 149 -7.87 11.31 22.46
N ILE A 150 -8.90 11.46 21.63
CA ILE A 150 -8.78 11.52 20.16
C ILE A 150 -9.48 12.78 19.66
N ASN A 151 -8.88 13.48 18.71
CA ASN A 151 -9.46 14.66 18.08
C ASN A 151 -10.81 14.30 17.44
N SER A 152 -11.81 15.11 17.74
CA SER A 152 -13.12 15.10 17.11
C SER A 152 -13.47 16.53 16.65
N LYS A 153 -14.51 16.67 15.84
CA LYS A 153 -14.88 17.92 15.14
C LYS A 153 -15.01 19.15 16.06
N GLU A 154 -15.34 18.96 17.33
CA GLU A 154 -15.65 20.06 18.26
C GLU A 154 -14.76 20.07 19.52
N ASP A 155 -14.12 18.95 19.87
CA ASP A 155 -13.14 18.82 20.97
C ASP A 155 -12.44 17.45 20.90
N LYS A 156 -11.66 17.09 21.91
CA LYS A 156 -11.13 15.74 22.12
C LYS A 156 -12.18 14.82 22.76
N MET A 157 -12.39 13.65 22.17
CA MET A 157 -13.23 12.58 22.70
C MET A 157 -12.42 11.60 23.56
N HIS A 158 -12.95 11.23 24.72
CA HIS A 158 -12.38 10.17 25.57
C HIS A 158 -12.81 8.79 25.09
N ILE A 159 -11.86 7.86 24.94
CA ILE A 159 -12.06 6.48 24.53
C ILE A 159 -11.42 5.54 25.55
N ASP A 160 -12.21 4.61 26.07
CA ASP A 160 -11.74 3.52 26.93
C ASP A 160 -11.57 2.25 26.10
N VAL A 161 -10.39 1.62 26.18
CA VAL A 161 -10.07 0.36 25.51
C VAL A 161 -9.84 -0.71 26.57
N LYS A 162 -10.51 -1.85 26.40
CA LYS A 162 -10.41 -3.00 27.30
C LYS A 162 -10.24 -4.29 26.53
N ASN A 163 -9.05 -4.87 26.66
CA ASN A 163 -8.69 -6.17 26.08
C ASN A 163 -8.96 -6.24 24.58
N SER A 164 -8.78 -5.14 23.85
CA SER A 164 -8.91 -5.14 22.39
C SER A 164 -7.84 -6.05 21.78
N GLN A 165 -8.14 -6.67 20.64
CA GLN A 165 -7.16 -7.50 19.97
C GLN A 165 -6.17 -6.62 19.22
N ILE A 166 -4.87 -6.80 19.51
CA ILE A 166 -3.77 -6.19 18.78
C ILE A 166 -2.94 -7.28 18.09
N GLU A 167 -2.16 -6.87 17.10
CA GLU A 167 -1.24 -7.72 16.34
C GLU A 167 0.07 -6.95 16.19
N ILE A 168 1.21 -7.61 16.37
CA ILE A 168 2.54 -7.05 16.20
C ILE A 168 3.26 -7.95 15.18
N ASP A 169 3.65 -7.40 14.03
CA ASP A 169 4.26 -8.21 12.98
C ASP A 169 5.70 -8.59 13.34
N GLY A 170 6.43 -7.70 13.99
CA GLY A 170 7.76 -7.98 14.53
C GLY A 170 8.19 -7.03 15.65
N GLY A 171 8.55 -7.60 16.81
CA GLY A 171 9.17 -6.88 17.91
C GLY A 171 10.66 -7.18 17.97
N TYR A 172 11.46 -6.12 18.08
CA TYR A 172 12.92 -6.18 18.11
C TYR A 172 13.43 -5.42 19.32
N GLU A 173 14.12 -6.13 20.20
CA GLU A 173 14.57 -5.58 21.48
C GLU A 173 16.10 -5.50 21.51
N GLY A 174 16.61 -4.29 21.74
CA GLY A 174 18.03 -4.04 21.97
C GLY A 174 18.33 -3.79 23.45
N ILE A 175 19.46 -3.14 23.73
CA ILE A 175 19.85 -2.79 25.10
C ILE A 175 18.90 -1.72 25.65
N GLU A 176 18.62 -0.68 24.85
CA GLU A 176 17.89 0.51 25.29
C GLU A 176 16.41 0.50 24.90
N THR A 177 16.07 -0.17 23.80
CA THR A 177 14.75 0.01 23.15
C THR A 177 14.02 -1.30 22.87
N LEU A 178 12.68 -1.24 22.88
CA LEU A 178 11.81 -2.23 22.25
C LEU A 178 11.13 -1.59 21.03
N SER A 179 11.53 -2.01 19.85
CA SER A 179 10.97 -1.52 18.59
C SER A 179 9.85 -2.45 18.12
N LEU A 180 8.69 -1.88 17.80
CA LEU A 180 7.49 -2.61 17.37
C LEU A 180 7.17 -2.25 15.92
N ILE A 181 7.28 -3.23 15.03
CA ILE A 181 7.09 -3.06 13.60
C ILE A 181 5.69 -3.55 13.20
N GLU A 182 4.92 -2.67 12.57
CA GLU A 182 3.78 -3.00 11.70
C GLU A 182 4.28 -2.99 10.25
N ALA A 183 4.09 -4.10 9.53
CA ALA A 183 4.53 -4.25 8.16
C ALA A 183 3.37 -4.23 7.17
N LYS A 184 3.63 -3.69 5.98
CA LYS A 184 2.71 -3.71 4.84
C LYS A 184 3.46 -4.02 3.56
N ASN A 185 2.83 -4.87 2.73
CA ASN A 185 3.30 -5.14 1.37
C ASN A 185 2.56 -4.33 0.30
N THR A 186 1.87 -3.26 0.70
CA THR A 186 1.14 -2.39 -0.22
C THR A 186 1.46 -0.93 -0.02
N LEU A 187 1.51 -0.22 -1.14
CA LEU A 187 1.66 1.23 -1.16
C LEU A 187 0.30 1.88 -0.89
N SER A 188 0.28 2.74 0.13
CA SER A 188 -0.91 3.46 0.56
C SER A 188 -0.60 4.91 0.94
N ASP A 189 -1.59 5.80 0.84
CA ASP A 189 -1.42 7.24 1.14
C ASP A 189 -1.61 7.57 2.64
N ASP A 190 -2.32 6.71 3.38
CA ASP A 190 -2.59 6.84 4.81
C ASP A 190 -2.55 5.50 5.53
N PHE A 191 -2.65 5.51 6.86
CA PHE A 191 -2.77 4.32 7.69
C PHE A 191 -3.60 4.61 8.94
N ILE A 192 -4.20 3.58 9.52
CA ILE A 192 -4.94 3.69 10.78
C ILE A 192 -3.96 3.70 11.96
N ILE A 193 -3.94 4.80 12.73
CA ILE A 193 -2.95 5.06 13.79
C ILE A 193 -2.93 3.93 14.85
N ARG A 194 -4.07 3.26 15.09
CA ARG A 194 -4.20 2.20 16.10
C ARG A 194 -3.21 1.04 15.90
N GLN A 195 -2.79 0.76 14.66
CA GLN A 195 -1.83 -0.30 14.37
C GLN A 195 -0.49 -0.07 15.06
N LEU A 196 -0.09 1.20 15.23
CA LEU A 196 1.09 1.59 15.99
C LEU A 196 0.73 1.90 17.46
N TYR A 197 -0.35 2.64 17.67
CA TYR A 197 -0.68 3.19 18.98
C TYR A 197 -1.09 2.12 20.00
N TYR A 198 -1.89 1.12 19.63
CA TYR A 198 -2.37 0.14 20.61
C TYR A 198 -1.23 -0.77 21.11
N PRO A 199 -0.35 -1.31 20.25
CA PRO A 199 0.87 -1.99 20.70
C PRO A 199 1.77 -1.10 21.55
N TYR A 200 1.96 0.16 21.16
CA TYR A 200 2.73 1.14 21.94
C TYR A 200 2.16 1.31 23.36
N ARG A 201 0.85 1.56 23.49
CA ARG A 201 0.18 1.71 24.80
C ARG A 201 0.36 0.48 25.69
N LEU A 202 0.28 -0.72 25.12
CA LEU A 202 0.47 -1.96 25.85
C LEU A 202 1.89 -2.08 26.41
N TRP A 203 2.90 -1.92 25.55
CA TRP A 203 4.28 -2.20 25.94
C TRP A 203 4.89 -1.08 26.78
N SER A 204 4.54 0.18 26.53
CA SER A 204 5.01 1.32 27.34
C SER A 204 4.51 1.27 28.79
N GLN A 205 3.51 0.44 29.10
CA GLN A 205 3.04 0.19 30.47
C GLN A 205 3.71 -1.04 31.13
N LYS A 206 4.37 -1.89 30.35
CA LYS A 206 4.89 -3.19 30.81
C LYS A 206 6.40 -3.22 31.01
N ILE A 207 7.13 -2.32 30.38
CA ILE A 207 8.59 -2.29 30.42
C ILE A 207 9.10 -0.88 30.69
N GLU A 208 10.33 -0.78 31.17
CA GLU A 208 11.02 0.50 31.42
C GLU A 208 11.74 1.04 30.18
N LYS A 209 12.11 0.16 29.23
CA LYS A 209 12.77 0.52 27.98
C LYS A 209 11.88 1.42 27.12
N GLN A 210 12.52 2.26 26.30
CA GLN A 210 11.79 3.08 25.34
C GLN A 210 11.12 2.17 24.29
N VAL A 211 9.81 2.31 24.12
CA VAL A 211 9.07 1.61 23.06
C VAL A 211 9.02 2.48 21.81
N ARG A 212 9.44 1.92 20.67
CA ARG A 212 9.56 2.64 19.38
C ARG A 212 8.60 2.05 18.35
N PRO A 213 7.46 2.72 18.07
CA PRO A 213 6.54 2.33 17.01
C PRO A 213 7.13 2.58 15.62
N ILE A 214 7.12 1.55 14.78
CA ILE A 214 7.69 1.60 13.44
C ILE A 214 6.68 1.05 12.44
N PHE A 215 6.50 1.78 11.34
CA PHE A 215 5.77 1.30 10.18
C PHE A 215 6.78 0.93 9.09
N MET A 216 6.67 -0.27 8.52
CA MET A 216 7.51 -0.74 7.43
C MET A 216 6.66 -1.02 6.19
N VAL A 217 6.99 -0.40 5.07
CA VAL A 217 6.36 -0.69 3.77
C VAL A 217 7.39 -1.34 2.84
N TYR A 218 7.12 -2.56 2.41
CA TYR A 218 7.92 -3.26 1.42
C TYR A 218 7.16 -3.36 0.09
N SER A 219 7.72 -2.79 -0.98
CA SER A 219 7.21 -2.96 -2.33
C SER A 219 8.30 -2.75 -3.36
N ASN A 220 8.28 -3.57 -4.42
CA ASN A 220 9.26 -3.53 -5.50
C ASN A 220 10.72 -3.49 -5.00
N GLY A 221 11.06 -4.34 -4.04
CA GLY A 221 12.43 -4.47 -3.51
C GLY A 221 12.90 -3.34 -2.59
N ILE A 222 12.06 -2.34 -2.31
CA ILE A 222 12.40 -1.20 -1.45
C ILE A 222 11.71 -1.39 -0.09
N TYR A 223 12.50 -1.25 0.98
CA TYR A 223 12.02 -1.21 2.35
C TYR A 223 11.95 0.24 2.83
N ASN A 224 10.76 0.73 3.09
CA ASN A 224 10.54 2.08 3.60
C ASN A 224 10.22 1.96 5.08
N PHE A 225 11.08 2.50 5.94
CA PHE A 225 10.90 2.50 7.39
C PHE A 225 10.50 3.90 7.86
N TYR A 226 9.48 3.96 8.71
CA TYR A 226 8.95 5.17 9.32
C TYR A 226 8.86 4.96 10.83
N GLU A 227 9.63 5.72 11.59
CA GLU A 227 9.56 5.70 13.05
C GLU A 227 8.70 6.86 13.54
N TYR A 228 7.72 6.52 14.38
CA TYR A 228 6.78 7.46 14.93
C TYR A 228 6.96 7.59 16.44
N GLU A 229 6.79 8.81 16.95
CA GLU A 229 6.66 9.09 18.38
C GLU A 229 5.23 9.56 18.68
N PHE A 230 4.74 9.27 19.89
CA PHE A 230 3.53 9.90 20.43
C PHE A 230 3.94 10.92 21.48
N GLU A 231 3.98 12.21 21.11
CA GLU A 231 4.44 13.30 21.99
C GLU A 231 3.64 13.40 23.31
N ASP A 232 2.39 12.93 23.28
CA ASP A 232 1.53 12.74 24.46
C ASP A 232 0.89 11.35 24.36
N ILE A 233 1.31 10.45 25.26
CA ILE A 233 0.85 9.05 25.28
C ILE A 233 -0.66 8.92 25.45
N ASP A 234 -1.35 9.88 26.07
CA ASP A 234 -2.79 9.86 26.27
C ASP A 234 -3.56 10.61 25.16
N ASN A 235 -2.87 11.09 24.13
CA ASN A 235 -3.46 11.73 22.96
C ASN A 235 -3.18 10.91 21.70
N TYR A 236 -4.20 10.27 21.14
CA TYR A 236 -4.12 9.43 19.95
C TYR A 236 -3.57 10.16 18.72
N ASN A 237 -3.82 11.47 18.62
CA ASN A 237 -3.39 12.31 17.50
C ASN A 237 -2.06 13.03 17.76
N SER A 238 -1.32 12.69 18.82
CA SER A 238 0.04 13.20 19.07
C SER A 238 1.13 12.47 18.27
N ILE A 239 0.72 11.57 17.36
CA ILE A 239 1.62 10.84 16.48
C ILE A 239 2.42 11.79 15.60
N LYS A 240 3.73 11.56 15.50
CA LYS A 240 4.66 12.38 14.71
C LYS A 240 5.78 11.53 14.15
N LEU A 241 6.05 11.67 12.86
CA LEU A 241 7.22 11.04 12.23
C LEU A 241 8.51 11.70 12.75
N ILE A 242 9.42 10.89 13.28
CA ILE A 242 10.71 11.36 13.81
C ILE A 242 11.91 10.85 12.99
N LYS A 243 11.76 9.72 12.27
CA LYS A 243 12.82 9.15 11.44
C LYS A 243 12.24 8.40 10.25
N GLN A 244 12.88 8.55 9.09
CA GLN A 244 12.51 7.85 7.86
C GLN A 244 13.78 7.48 7.07
N LYS A 245 13.88 6.22 6.63
CA LYS A 245 14.97 5.74 5.77
C LYS A 245 14.41 4.71 4.78
N ASN A 246 15.03 4.63 3.61
CA ASN A 246 14.75 3.59 2.62
C ASN A 246 15.95 2.68 2.45
N TYR A 247 15.68 1.40 2.21
CA TYR A 247 16.73 0.41 2.00
C TYR A 247 16.44 -0.45 0.77
N VAL A 248 17.52 -0.91 0.14
CA VAL A 248 17.49 -1.96 -0.88
C VAL A 248 18.50 -3.04 -0.56
N ILE A 249 18.08 -4.29 -0.72
CA ILE A 249 18.94 -5.47 -0.68
C ILE A 249 19.23 -5.84 -2.13
N GLU A 250 20.21 -5.19 -2.75
CA GLU A 250 20.89 -5.61 -3.99
C GLU A 250 21.77 -4.47 -4.53
N GLU A 251 22.97 -4.84 -4.99
CA GLU A 251 23.76 -4.02 -5.90
C GLU A 251 23.37 -4.36 -7.34
N ILE A 252 22.46 -3.62 -7.99
CA ILE A 252 22.69 -3.36 -9.41
C ILE A 252 22.06 -2.02 -9.82
N ASP A 253 22.93 -1.05 -10.12
CA ASP A 253 22.52 0.19 -10.77
C ASP A 253 21.92 -0.16 -12.15
N ILE A 254 20.73 0.39 -12.42
CA ILE A 254 20.17 0.42 -13.76
C ILE A 254 20.70 1.70 -14.40
N SER A 255 21.71 1.56 -15.25
CA SER A 255 22.24 2.70 -15.97
C SER A 255 21.29 3.12 -17.09
N ILE A 256 21.39 4.37 -17.53
CA ILE A 256 20.68 4.81 -18.75
C ILE A 256 21.04 3.96 -19.97
N GLN A 257 22.27 3.43 -20.02
CA GLN A 257 22.71 2.56 -21.11
C GLN A 257 21.96 1.23 -21.12
N ASP A 258 21.63 0.66 -19.96
CA ASP A 258 20.79 -0.53 -19.86
C ASP A 258 19.40 -0.27 -20.46
N ILE A 259 18.79 0.88 -20.12
CA ILE A 259 17.48 1.28 -20.65
C ILE A 259 17.54 1.49 -22.17
N LEU A 260 18.58 2.16 -22.67
CA LEU A 260 18.77 2.40 -24.11
C LEU A 260 18.96 1.09 -24.88
N SER A 261 19.71 0.14 -24.32
CA SER A 261 19.87 -1.19 -24.90
C SER A 261 18.54 -1.93 -24.99
N VAL A 262 17.71 -1.90 -23.93
CA VAL A 262 16.36 -2.47 -23.96
C VAL A 262 15.50 -1.79 -25.02
N PHE A 263 15.49 -0.45 -25.08
CA PHE A 263 14.72 0.30 -26.08
C PHE A 263 15.09 -0.08 -27.53
N GLN A 264 16.40 -0.22 -27.81
CA GLN A 264 16.91 -0.60 -29.13
C GLN A 264 16.56 -2.04 -29.50
N SER A 265 16.61 -2.98 -28.55
CA SER A 265 16.28 -4.39 -28.80
C SER A 265 14.78 -4.69 -28.80
N THR A 266 13.98 -3.84 -28.17
CA THR A 266 12.53 -4.03 -28.06
C THR A 266 11.87 -3.82 -29.42
N VAL A 267 11.18 -4.85 -29.91
CA VAL A 267 10.38 -4.79 -31.13
C VAL A 267 9.01 -4.20 -30.82
N GLU A 268 8.56 -3.26 -31.65
CA GLU A 268 7.23 -2.67 -31.53
C GLU A 268 6.15 -3.74 -31.78
N GLU A 269 5.16 -3.80 -30.89
CA GLU A 269 4.01 -4.69 -31.00
C GLU A 269 2.75 -3.88 -31.32
N LYS A 270 1.82 -4.49 -32.07
CA LYS A 270 0.52 -3.87 -32.34
C LYS A 270 -0.22 -3.63 -31.02
N GLU A 271 -0.83 -2.45 -30.91
CA GLU A 271 -1.67 -2.11 -29.76
C GLU A 271 -2.77 -3.18 -29.53
N PRO A 272 -2.91 -3.68 -28.29
CA PRO A 272 -3.88 -4.72 -27.99
C PRO A 272 -5.31 -4.18 -28.04
N GLU A 273 -6.29 -5.05 -28.28
CA GLU A 273 -7.73 -4.73 -28.20
C GLU A 273 -8.22 -4.65 -26.74
N ILE A 274 -7.43 -3.96 -25.90
CA ILE A 274 -7.70 -3.68 -24.50
C ILE A 274 -7.74 -2.16 -24.35
N SER A 275 -8.65 -1.67 -23.50
CA SER A 275 -8.73 -0.23 -23.25
C SER A 275 -7.38 0.31 -22.79
N PHE A 276 -6.89 1.34 -23.47
CA PHE A 276 -5.62 1.98 -23.12
C PHE A 276 -5.57 2.38 -21.62
N PRO A 277 -4.44 2.18 -20.92
CA PRO A 277 -4.39 2.32 -19.47
C PRO A 277 -4.67 3.74 -18.96
N GLN A 278 -5.23 3.82 -17.75
CA GLN A 278 -5.48 5.05 -17.02
C GLN A 278 -4.96 4.95 -15.58
N ALA A 279 -3.72 4.50 -15.48
CA ALA A 279 -3.06 4.07 -14.25
C ALA A 279 -1.71 4.77 -14.16
N ASN A 280 -1.67 5.97 -13.56
CA ASN A 280 -0.48 6.83 -13.66
C ASN A 280 0.75 6.27 -12.92
N SER A 281 0.55 5.54 -11.81
CA SER A 281 1.66 5.00 -11.03
C SER A 281 2.02 3.60 -11.50
N PHE A 282 3.14 3.45 -12.19
CA PHE A 282 3.60 2.11 -12.58
C PHE A 282 3.95 1.25 -11.36
N SER A 283 4.46 1.85 -10.27
CA SER A 283 4.69 1.16 -9.00
C SER A 283 3.43 0.47 -8.47
N ARG A 284 2.24 1.07 -8.64
CA ARG A 284 0.97 0.42 -8.25
C ARG A 284 0.55 -0.72 -9.19
N VAL A 285 0.97 -0.71 -10.45
CA VAL A 285 0.81 -1.86 -11.36
C VAL A 285 1.70 -3.01 -10.90
N ILE A 286 2.96 -2.74 -10.55
CA ILE A 286 3.89 -3.74 -10.00
C ILE A 286 3.33 -4.30 -8.69
N ASN A 287 2.90 -3.45 -7.76
CA ASN A 287 2.35 -3.87 -6.48
C ASN A 287 1.10 -4.74 -6.65
N LEU A 288 0.19 -4.41 -7.58
CA LEU A 288 -0.93 -5.29 -7.90
C LEU A 288 -0.47 -6.65 -8.45
N CYS A 289 0.61 -6.69 -9.25
CA CYS A 289 1.19 -7.95 -9.70
C CYS A 289 1.79 -8.75 -8.53
N GLU A 290 2.45 -8.11 -7.57
CA GLU A 290 2.96 -8.75 -6.34
C GLU A 290 1.83 -9.44 -5.57
N LEU A 291 0.70 -8.74 -5.39
CA LEU A 291 -0.49 -9.32 -4.73
C LEU A 291 -1.08 -10.51 -5.49
N LEU A 292 -1.19 -10.39 -6.82
CA LEU A 292 -1.73 -11.45 -7.68
C LEU A 292 -0.78 -12.65 -7.86
N TYR A 293 0.49 -12.51 -7.48
CA TYR A 293 1.45 -13.61 -7.47
C TYR A 293 1.17 -14.57 -6.32
N GLU A 294 0.74 -14.05 -5.17
CA GLU A 294 0.38 -14.88 -4.02
C GLU A 294 -0.95 -15.60 -4.24
N ASN A 295 -1.97 -14.87 -4.69
CA ASN A 295 -3.33 -15.39 -4.82
C ASN A 295 -4.06 -14.82 -6.03
N GLU A 296 -4.95 -15.61 -6.63
CA GLU A 296 -5.95 -15.05 -7.53
C GLU A 296 -7.00 -14.28 -6.71
N MET A 297 -7.45 -13.13 -7.23
CA MET A 297 -8.26 -12.21 -6.45
C MET A 297 -9.48 -11.73 -7.22
N SER A 298 -10.61 -11.59 -6.52
CA SER A 298 -11.76 -10.87 -7.06
C SER A 298 -11.53 -9.36 -7.05
N LYS A 299 -12.37 -8.62 -7.78
CA LYS A 299 -12.38 -7.15 -7.71
C LYS A 299 -12.61 -6.68 -6.28
N GLU A 300 -13.51 -7.34 -5.58
CA GLU A 300 -13.86 -7.05 -4.19
C GLU A 300 -12.64 -7.27 -3.27
N ASP A 301 -11.89 -8.35 -3.45
CA ASP A 301 -10.71 -8.63 -2.63
C ASP A 301 -9.65 -7.53 -2.79
N ILE A 302 -9.41 -7.06 -4.02
CA ILE A 302 -8.45 -5.98 -4.31
C ILE A 302 -8.92 -4.67 -3.67
N THR A 303 -10.22 -4.36 -3.74
CA THR A 303 -10.76 -3.08 -3.28
C THR A 303 -10.93 -3.01 -1.76
N SER A 304 -11.23 -4.14 -1.11
CA SER A 304 -11.53 -4.19 0.32
C SER A 304 -10.32 -4.49 1.21
N ASN A 305 -9.29 -5.15 0.69
CA ASN A 305 -8.13 -5.53 1.50
C ASN A 305 -6.89 -4.66 1.27
N TYR A 306 -6.92 -3.78 0.28
CA TYR A 306 -5.78 -2.98 -0.16
C TYR A 306 -6.24 -1.55 -0.45
N ASP A 307 -5.31 -0.59 -0.49
CA ASP A 307 -5.60 0.84 -0.68
C ASP A 307 -6.02 1.21 -2.12
N PHE A 308 -6.77 0.34 -2.81
CA PHE A 308 -7.33 0.61 -4.13
C PHE A 308 -8.79 1.05 -4.00
N ASP A 309 -9.11 2.27 -4.43
CA ASP A 309 -10.51 2.64 -4.62
C ASP A 309 -11.16 1.81 -5.77
N PRO A 310 -12.48 1.60 -5.78
CA PRO A 310 -13.15 0.75 -6.77
C PRO A 310 -12.91 1.13 -8.25
N ARG A 311 -12.58 2.39 -8.54
CA ARG A 311 -12.20 2.88 -9.87
C ARG A 311 -10.74 2.58 -10.15
N GLN A 312 -9.85 2.84 -9.19
CA GLN A 312 -8.44 2.49 -9.29
C GLN A 312 -8.25 0.98 -9.54
N THR A 313 -8.99 0.10 -8.85
CA THR A 313 -8.93 -1.34 -9.08
C THR A 313 -9.15 -1.71 -10.55
N ASN A 314 -10.14 -1.09 -11.22
CA ASN A 314 -10.36 -1.33 -12.65
C ASN A 314 -9.20 -0.80 -13.49
N TYR A 315 -8.72 0.41 -13.21
CA TYR A 315 -7.66 1.03 -14.01
C TYR A 315 -6.34 0.27 -13.91
N TYR A 316 -5.96 -0.19 -12.72
CA TYR A 316 -4.71 -0.93 -12.51
C TYR A 316 -4.80 -2.38 -13.00
N THR A 317 -5.94 -3.05 -12.85
CA THR A 317 -6.14 -4.39 -13.45
C THR A 317 -6.12 -4.32 -14.97
N ASP A 318 -6.78 -3.34 -15.58
CA ASP A 318 -6.74 -3.16 -17.04
C ASP A 318 -5.34 -2.76 -17.54
N ALA A 319 -4.57 -2.00 -16.76
CA ALA A 319 -3.17 -1.69 -17.07
C ALA A 319 -2.27 -2.95 -17.10
N GLY A 320 -2.37 -3.82 -16.09
CA GLY A 320 -1.63 -5.08 -16.10
C GLY A 320 -2.10 -6.03 -17.21
N ARG A 321 -3.40 -5.99 -17.57
CA ARG A 321 -3.92 -6.73 -18.74
C ARG A 321 -3.38 -6.19 -20.06
N TYR A 322 -3.30 -4.88 -20.21
CA TYR A 322 -2.72 -4.22 -21.39
C TYR A 322 -1.28 -4.66 -21.65
N LEU A 323 -0.49 -4.84 -20.57
CA LEU A 323 0.88 -5.35 -20.65
C LEU A 323 0.99 -6.88 -20.79
N GLY A 324 -0.14 -7.60 -20.79
CA GLY A 324 -0.16 -9.07 -20.83
C GLY A 324 0.24 -9.76 -19.52
N LEU A 325 0.36 -9.02 -18.41
CA LEU A 325 0.77 -9.53 -17.10
C LEU A 325 -0.38 -10.12 -16.30
N ILE A 326 -1.57 -9.54 -16.45
CA ILE A 326 -2.78 -9.93 -15.71
C ILE A 326 -3.78 -10.58 -16.67
N GLY A 327 -4.33 -11.71 -16.26
CA GLY A 327 -5.47 -12.36 -16.88
C GLY A 327 -6.76 -12.07 -16.12
N LYS A 328 -7.90 -12.28 -16.79
CA LYS A 328 -9.24 -12.14 -16.20
C LYS A 328 -10.06 -13.36 -16.57
N LYS A 329 -10.66 -14.02 -15.57
CA LYS A 329 -11.60 -15.13 -15.77
C LYS A 329 -12.89 -14.88 -14.98
N ARG A 330 -13.95 -15.58 -15.36
CA ARG A 330 -15.21 -15.59 -14.62
C ARG A 330 -15.37 -16.96 -13.98
N GLU A 331 -15.53 -16.98 -12.67
CA GLU A 331 -15.71 -18.19 -11.86
C GLU A 331 -16.88 -17.92 -10.90
N ASP A 332 -17.87 -18.80 -10.88
CA ASP A 332 -19.07 -18.67 -10.05
C ASP A 332 -19.77 -17.30 -10.16
N SER A 333 -19.87 -16.79 -11.39
CA SER A 333 -20.39 -15.44 -11.71
C SER A 333 -19.56 -14.26 -11.21
N VAL A 334 -18.47 -14.49 -10.48
CA VAL A 334 -17.52 -13.48 -9.98
C VAL A 334 -16.35 -13.32 -10.95
N VAL A 335 -15.91 -12.08 -11.15
CA VAL A 335 -14.71 -11.80 -11.94
C VAL A 335 -13.49 -11.98 -11.04
N LYS A 336 -12.56 -12.84 -11.47
CA LYS A 336 -11.24 -13.01 -10.83
C LYS A 336 -10.12 -12.56 -11.76
N PHE A 337 -9.11 -11.95 -11.16
CA PHE A 337 -7.85 -11.57 -11.77
C PHE A 337 -6.76 -12.52 -11.29
N PHE A 338 -5.80 -12.81 -12.17
CA PHE A 338 -4.69 -13.71 -11.90
C PHE A 338 -3.47 -13.28 -12.71
N LEU A 339 -2.25 -13.62 -12.26
CA LEU A 339 -1.07 -13.43 -13.11
C LEU A 339 -1.02 -14.44 -14.25
N THR A 340 -0.77 -13.94 -15.46
CA THR A 340 -0.50 -14.79 -16.64
C THR A 340 0.81 -15.56 -16.47
N LEU A 341 1.08 -16.50 -17.38
CA LEU A 341 2.38 -17.17 -17.42
C LEU A 341 3.54 -16.18 -17.55
N GLU A 342 3.37 -15.12 -18.33
CA GLU A 342 4.38 -14.08 -18.49
C GLU A 342 4.55 -13.26 -17.20
N GLY A 343 3.44 -12.89 -16.55
CA GLY A 343 3.47 -12.23 -15.25
C GLY A 343 4.20 -13.05 -14.18
N LYS A 344 3.96 -14.36 -14.12
CA LYS A 344 4.65 -15.26 -13.17
C LYS A 344 6.14 -15.42 -13.45
N LYS A 345 6.59 -15.30 -14.70
CA LYS A 345 8.03 -15.36 -15.03
C LYS A 345 8.80 -14.17 -14.48
N LEU A 346 8.18 -13.00 -14.41
CA LEU A 346 8.83 -11.80 -13.86
C LEU A 346 9.31 -11.99 -12.42
N PHE A 347 8.53 -12.67 -11.59
CA PHE A 347 8.88 -12.93 -10.18
C PHE A 347 9.96 -14.01 -10.00
N LYS A 348 10.43 -14.62 -11.09
CA LYS A 348 11.61 -15.50 -11.10
C LYS A 348 12.89 -14.78 -11.50
N LEU A 349 12.77 -13.55 -12.00
CA LEU A 349 13.92 -12.72 -12.37
C LEU A 349 14.44 -11.98 -11.13
N ARG A 350 15.75 -11.71 -11.12
CA ARG A 350 16.37 -10.81 -10.15
C ARG A 350 15.86 -9.38 -10.36
N TYR A 351 16.10 -8.49 -9.39
CA TYR A 351 15.52 -7.15 -9.41
C TYR A 351 15.79 -6.40 -10.73
N LYS A 352 17.06 -6.23 -11.13
CA LYS A 352 17.41 -5.51 -12.37
C LYS A 352 16.77 -6.13 -13.60
N ASP A 353 16.91 -7.44 -13.77
CA ASP A 353 16.38 -8.17 -14.92
C ASP A 353 14.84 -8.01 -14.99
N ARG A 354 14.17 -8.00 -13.82
CA ARG A 354 12.74 -7.74 -13.69
C ARG A 354 12.37 -6.30 -14.08
N GLN A 355 13.10 -5.30 -13.59
CA GLN A 355 12.87 -3.89 -13.94
C GLN A 355 13.06 -3.66 -15.45
N LEU A 356 14.13 -4.18 -16.04
CA LEU A 356 14.39 -4.07 -17.48
C LEU A 356 13.32 -4.80 -18.31
N LYS A 357 12.78 -5.92 -17.81
CA LYS A 357 11.65 -6.58 -18.47
C LYS A 357 10.36 -5.76 -18.41
N TYR A 358 10.10 -5.04 -17.32
CA TYR A 358 9.00 -4.07 -17.29
C TYR A 358 9.19 -2.95 -18.31
N VAL A 359 10.41 -2.42 -18.44
CA VAL A 359 10.75 -1.40 -19.45
C VAL A 359 10.47 -1.93 -20.86
N GLU A 360 10.90 -3.15 -21.18
CA GLU A 360 10.61 -3.81 -22.46
C GLU A 360 9.09 -3.91 -22.72
N LEU A 361 8.32 -4.38 -21.72
CA LEU A 361 6.87 -4.52 -21.82
C LEU A 361 6.13 -3.20 -22.02
N ILE A 362 6.68 -2.09 -21.53
CA ILE A 362 6.14 -0.75 -21.76
C ILE A 362 6.54 -0.25 -23.16
N LEU A 363 7.83 -0.31 -23.50
CA LEU A 363 8.40 0.31 -24.71
C LEU A 363 8.15 -0.47 -26.00
N LYS A 364 7.55 -1.66 -25.93
CA LYS A 364 7.00 -2.34 -27.11
C LYS A 364 5.74 -1.66 -27.65
N HIS A 365 5.07 -0.84 -26.83
CA HIS A 365 3.84 -0.14 -27.22
C HIS A 365 4.14 1.26 -27.75
N LYS A 366 3.59 1.59 -28.93
CA LYS A 366 3.95 2.78 -29.71
C LYS A 366 3.81 4.11 -28.96
N PRO A 367 2.73 4.38 -28.18
CA PRO A 367 2.60 5.63 -27.45
C PRO A 367 3.73 5.87 -26.44
N PHE A 368 4.15 4.81 -25.75
CA PHE A 368 5.23 4.90 -24.77
C PHE A 368 6.59 4.94 -25.45
N ARG A 369 6.78 4.16 -26.51
CA ARG A 369 8.00 4.12 -27.32
C ARG A 369 8.36 5.48 -27.90
N GLU A 370 7.43 6.14 -28.58
CA GLU A 370 7.68 7.46 -29.18
C GLU A 370 7.81 8.56 -28.14
N CYS A 371 7.08 8.49 -27.03
CA CYS A 371 7.24 9.42 -25.91
C CYS A 371 8.64 9.29 -25.28
N PHE A 372 9.10 8.06 -25.04
CA PHE A 372 10.45 7.81 -24.52
C PHE A 372 11.53 8.30 -25.48
N LYS A 373 11.37 8.06 -26.78
CA LYS A 373 12.29 8.51 -27.83
C LYS A 373 12.40 10.04 -27.87
N GLU A 374 11.29 10.77 -27.76
CA GLU A 374 11.34 12.23 -27.67
C GLU A 374 12.00 12.67 -26.36
N CYS A 375 11.70 12.00 -25.25
CA CYS A 375 12.32 12.28 -23.95
C CYS A 375 13.84 12.14 -23.97
N ILE A 376 14.39 11.10 -24.61
CA ILE A 376 15.84 10.92 -24.77
C ILE A 376 16.45 12.01 -25.65
N LYS A 377 15.72 12.47 -26.67
CA LYS A 377 16.20 13.49 -27.60
C LYS A 377 16.24 14.89 -26.98
N THR A 378 15.24 15.22 -26.15
CA THR A 378 15.12 16.55 -25.50
C THR A 378 15.74 16.58 -24.12
N SER A 379 16.03 15.41 -23.52
CA SER A 379 16.36 15.25 -22.09
C SER A 379 15.26 15.77 -21.14
N GLU A 380 14.03 15.92 -21.65
CA GLU A 380 12.86 16.37 -20.89
C GLU A 380 11.66 15.49 -21.21
N ILE A 381 10.79 15.25 -20.22
CA ILE A 381 9.57 14.48 -20.48
C ILE A 381 8.61 15.32 -21.34
N PRO A 382 8.10 14.78 -22.47
CA PRO A 382 7.21 15.52 -23.34
C PRO A 382 6.01 16.11 -22.60
N SER A 383 5.62 17.31 -23.00
CA SER A 383 4.46 17.99 -22.45
C SER A 383 3.20 17.16 -22.67
N LYS A 384 2.20 17.38 -21.82
CA LYS A 384 0.91 16.67 -21.92
C LYS A 384 0.25 16.83 -23.30
N TYR A 385 0.48 17.95 -23.98
CA TYR A 385 -0.02 18.18 -25.33
C TYR A 385 0.69 17.29 -26.36
N GLU A 386 2.01 17.20 -26.30
CA GLU A 386 2.82 16.36 -27.18
C GLU A 386 2.50 14.88 -26.98
N VAL A 387 2.36 14.44 -25.73
CA VAL A 387 1.93 13.07 -25.39
C VAL A 387 0.58 12.74 -26.01
N VAL A 388 -0.40 13.66 -25.96
CA VAL A 388 -1.71 13.44 -26.60
C VAL A 388 -1.57 13.27 -28.11
N LYS A 389 -0.75 14.09 -28.76
CA LYS A 389 -0.50 13.97 -30.22
C LYS A 389 0.12 12.62 -30.57
N ILE A 390 1.13 12.18 -29.82
CA ILE A 390 1.76 10.86 -29.98
C ILE A 390 0.71 9.74 -29.83
N MET A 391 -0.19 9.85 -28.85
CA MET A 391 -1.26 8.87 -28.63
C MET A 391 -2.26 8.82 -29.78
N GLU A 392 -2.66 9.96 -30.33
CA GLU A 392 -3.58 10.05 -31.49
C GLU A 392 -2.96 9.38 -32.73
N GLU A 393 -1.67 9.63 -32.99
CA GLU A 393 -0.90 9.03 -34.11
C GLU A 393 -0.60 7.53 -33.92
N SER A 394 -0.82 7.01 -32.71
CA SER A 394 -0.55 5.61 -32.37
C SER A 394 -1.75 4.69 -32.55
N GLY A 395 -2.95 5.21 -32.84
CA GLY A 395 -4.13 4.39 -33.11
C GLY A 395 -4.61 3.56 -31.91
N ILE A 396 -4.57 4.14 -30.71
CA ILE A 396 -4.90 3.44 -29.46
C ILE A 396 -6.35 2.95 -29.41
N TYR A 397 -6.56 1.77 -28.86
CA TYR A 397 -7.87 1.12 -28.84
C TYR A 397 -8.87 1.84 -27.91
N ASN A 398 -10.08 2.05 -28.44
CA ASN A 398 -11.25 2.54 -27.71
C ASN A 398 -11.04 3.88 -26.96
N VAL A 399 -10.35 4.84 -27.59
CA VAL A 399 -10.25 6.23 -27.13
C VAL A 399 -10.74 7.17 -28.22
N GLN A 400 -11.90 7.79 -28.00
CA GLN A 400 -12.53 8.66 -29.00
C GLN A 400 -12.67 10.13 -28.57
N ALA A 401 -12.70 10.41 -27.26
CA ALA A 401 -12.90 11.76 -26.76
C ALA A 401 -11.56 12.45 -26.41
N PRO A 402 -11.33 13.72 -26.80
CA PRO A 402 -10.12 14.47 -26.45
C PRO A 402 -9.86 14.54 -24.93
N SER A 403 -10.92 14.62 -24.12
CA SER A 403 -10.82 14.58 -22.66
C SER A 403 -10.28 13.24 -22.14
N THR A 404 -10.58 12.13 -22.83
CA THR A 404 -10.07 10.81 -22.48
C THR A 404 -8.60 10.68 -22.84
N TYR A 405 -8.17 11.21 -23.99
CA TYR A 405 -6.75 11.32 -24.35
C TYR A 405 -5.97 12.10 -23.29
N ARG A 406 -6.41 13.31 -22.94
CA ARG A 406 -5.73 14.11 -21.90
C ARG A 406 -5.61 13.39 -20.57
N ARG A 407 -6.65 12.66 -20.15
CA ARG A 407 -6.60 11.91 -18.90
C ARG A 407 -5.60 10.77 -18.96
N ARG A 408 -5.62 9.98 -20.04
CA ARG A 408 -4.73 8.82 -20.26
C ARG A 408 -3.29 9.20 -20.62
N ALA A 409 -3.04 10.40 -21.14
CA ALA A 409 -1.69 10.94 -21.33
C ALA A 409 -0.89 10.98 -20.02
N SER A 410 -1.59 11.21 -18.89
CA SER A 410 -0.95 11.16 -17.56
C SER A 410 -0.39 9.78 -17.22
N THR A 411 -0.96 8.70 -17.78
CA THR A 411 -0.39 7.34 -17.69
C THR A 411 0.94 7.27 -18.41
N VAL A 412 0.99 7.74 -19.66
CA VAL A 412 2.22 7.70 -20.47
C VAL A 412 3.31 8.50 -19.79
N THR A 413 3.04 9.75 -19.39
CA THR A 413 3.95 10.58 -18.62
C THR A 413 4.42 9.88 -17.33
N GLY A 414 3.51 9.28 -16.55
CA GLY A 414 3.86 8.62 -15.30
C GLY A 414 4.74 7.38 -15.49
N TRP A 415 4.50 6.58 -16.54
CA TRP A 415 5.31 5.40 -16.82
C TRP A 415 6.67 5.76 -17.39
N ILE A 416 6.77 6.81 -18.22
CA ILE A 416 8.07 7.31 -18.69
C ILE A 416 8.88 7.90 -17.53
N ASN A 417 8.26 8.67 -16.63
CA ASN A 417 8.92 9.14 -15.39
C ASN A 417 9.50 7.94 -14.61
N TRP A 418 8.68 6.90 -14.39
CA TRP A 418 9.13 5.71 -13.68
C TRP A 418 10.35 5.04 -14.34
N ILE A 419 10.38 4.94 -15.69
CA ILE A 419 11.55 4.40 -16.42
C ILE A 419 12.80 5.25 -16.17
N ILE A 420 12.69 6.58 -16.21
CA ILE A 420 13.83 7.48 -15.98
C ILE A 420 14.29 7.39 -14.51
N GLU A 421 13.35 7.33 -13.57
CA GLU A 421 13.65 7.22 -12.14
C GLU A 421 14.41 5.93 -11.78
N LEU A 422 14.30 4.85 -12.57
CA LEU A 422 15.14 3.65 -12.37
C LEU A 422 16.64 3.98 -12.43
N THR A 423 17.02 5.03 -13.17
CA THR A 423 18.41 5.45 -13.33
C THR A 423 18.89 6.44 -12.26
N THR A 424 17.96 7.04 -11.51
CA THR A 424 18.25 8.06 -10.48
C THR A 424 18.04 7.57 -9.06
N ARG A 425 17.21 6.54 -8.84
CA ARG A 425 16.95 5.92 -7.52
C ARG A 425 18.20 5.30 -6.87
N VAL A 426 19.34 5.35 -7.52
CA VAL A 426 20.57 4.69 -7.07
C VAL A 426 21.81 5.58 -7.21
N SER A 427 21.67 6.91 -7.39
CA SER A 427 22.84 7.81 -7.35
C SER A 427 23.26 8.16 -5.94
#